data_AF-A0A9W6W0M8-F1
#
_entry.id   AF-A0A9W6W0M8-F1
#
_cell.length_a   1.000
_cell.length_b   1.000
_cell.length_c   1.000
_cell.angle_alpha   90.00
_cell.angle_beta   90.00
_cell.angle_gamma   90.00
#
_symmetry.space_group_name_H-M   'P 1'
#
loop_
_entity.id
_entity.type
_entity.pdbx_description
1 polymer ?
#
loop_
_entity_poly.entity_id
_entity_poly.type
_entity_poly.pdbx_seq_one_letter_code
_entity_poly.pdbx_strand_id
1 'polypeptide(L)'
;MDYLRFIAPVGIGVAYALLMSLIREPHRRRVNALMIAGAGATYLSGGGMGAWELAFGALLVYVAYRGLESWTFVGVGWLLHTAWDVVHHLNGHPILPFAHDSSLGCAICDPVIALWCFGGGRSPRELFRRTKRPAGIREEMARS
;
A
#
# COMPACT_ATOMS: atom_id res chain seq x y z
N MET A 1 18.08 16.77 -13.22
CA MET A 1 18.18 15.32 -12.93
C MET A 1 17.05 15.00 -11.96
N ASP A 2 15.82 15.06 -12.44
CA ASP A 2 14.62 15.11 -11.60
C ASP A 2 13.84 13.79 -11.58
N TYR A 3 14.26 12.83 -12.42
CA TYR A 3 13.68 11.49 -12.50
C TYR A 3 13.84 10.66 -11.22
N LEU A 4 14.92 10.87 -10.46
CA LEU A 4 15.16 10.13 -9.21
C LEU A 4 14.03 10.34 -8.20
N ARG A 5 13.37 11.50 -8.23
CA ARG A 5 12.26 11.87 -7.34
C ARG A 5 11.00 11.04 -7.59
N PHE A 6 10.83 10.51 -8.81
CA PHE A 6 9.70 9.68 -9.20
C PHE A 6 10.06 8.18 -9.20
N ILE A 7 11.30 7.84 -9.56
CA ILE A 7 11.76 6.45 -9.65
C ILE A 7 12.02 5.88 -8.25
N ALA A 8 12.61 6.65 -7.34
CA ALA A 8 12.95 6.15 -6.01
C ALA A 8 11.72 5.72 -5.20
N PRO A 9 10.60 6.47 -5.13
CA PRO A 9 9.40 6.04 -4.43
C PRO A 9 8.77 4.78 -5.02
N VAL A 10 8.75 4.66 -6.36
CA VAL A 10 8.28 3.44 -7.04
C VAL A 10 9.15 2.25 -6.65
N GLY A 11 10.48 2.43 -6.64
CA GLY A 11 11.43 1.42 -6.18
C GLY A 11 11.22 1.01 -4.73
N ILE A 12 10.93 1.96 -3.84
CA ILE A 12 10.61 1.70 -2.43
C ILE A 12 9.30 0.90 -2.31
N GLY A 13 8.25 1.26 -3.04
CA GLY A 13 6.98 0.52 -3.04
C GLY A 13 7.14 -0.93 -3.52
N VAL A 14 7.94 -1.14 -4.57
CA VAL A 14 8.29 -2.48 -5.05
C VAL A 14 9.13 -3.25 -4.01
N ALA A 15 10.14 -2.62 -3.43
CA ALA A 15 10.98 -3.22 -2.39
C ALA A 15 10.15 -3.63 -1.18
N TYR A 16 9.22 -2.77 -0.74
CA TYR A 16 8.26 -3.06 0.32
C TYR A 16 7.42 -4.30 -0.01
N ALA A 17 6.84 -4.39 -1.21
CA ALA A 17 6.06 -5.55 -1.64
C ALA A 17 6.90 -6.85 -1.66
N LEU A 18 8.17 -6.78 -2.07
CA LEU A 18 9.09 -7.91 -2.07
C LEU A 18 9.45 -8.36 -0.65
N LEU A 19 9.75 -7.42 0.24
CA LEU A 19 10.03 -7.71 1.65
C LEU A 19 8.81 -8.33 2.34
N MET A 20 7.63 -7.75 2.14
CA MET A 20 6.38 -8.28 2.69
C MET A 20 6.01 -9.65 2.10
N SER A 21 6.45 -9.96 0.89
CA SER A 21 6.28 -11.28 0.27
C SER A 21 7.11 -12.39 0.95
N LEU A 22 8.07 -12.05 1.81
CA LEU A 22 8.79 -13.03 2.64
C LEU A 22 7.92 -13.56 3.78
N ILE A 23 6.89 -12.80 4.17
CA ILE A 23 5.94 -13.19 5.21
C ILE A 23 4.93 -14.17 4.63
N ARG A 24 4.65 -15.26 5.37
CA ARG A 24 3.66 -16.27 4.96
C ARG A 24 2.23 -15.77 5.17
N GLU A 25 1.32 -16.14 4.28
CA GLU A 25 -0.12 -15.98 4.51
C GLU A 25 -0.59 -16.89 5.67
N PRO A 26 -1.55 -16.46 6.52
CA PRO A 26 -2.34 -15.23 6.46
C PRO A 26 -1.69 -13.99 7.13
N HIS A 27 -0.47 -14.14 7.68
CA HIS A 27 0.17 -13.09 8.47
C HIS A 27 0.57 -11.88 7.62
N ARG A 28 0.97 -12.11 6.37
CA ARG A 28 1.33 -11.06 5.40
C ARG A 28 0.24 -9.98 5.29
N ARG A 29 -1.03 -10.40 5.15
CA ARG A 29 -2.17 -9.49 5.09
C ARG A 29 -2.34 -8.70 6.39
N ARG A 30 -2.31 -9.39 7.54
CA ARG A 30 -2.48 -8.77 8.86
C ARG A 30 -1.39 -7.75 9.16
N VAL A 31 -0.13 -8.06 8.83
CA VAL A 31 0.98 -7.12 8.97
C VAL A 31 0.74 -5.89 8.10
N ASN A 32 0.32 -6.05 6.85
CA ASN A 32 0.03 -4.89 5.97
C ASN A 32 -1.13 -4.03 6.47
N ALA A 33 -2.16 -4.63 7.08
CA ALA A 33 -3.23 -3.88 7.73
C ALA A 33 -2.69 -3.04 8.91
N LEU A 34 -1.78 -3.60 9.73
CA LEU A 34 -1.13 -2.85 10.80
C LEU A 34 -0.25 -1.71 10.28
N MET A 35 0.45 -1.92 9.15
CA MET A 35 1.28 -0.88 8.54
C MET A 35 0.45 0.34 8.13
N ILE A 36 -0.74 0.16 7.57
CA ILE A 36 -1.65 1.26 7.22
C ILE A 36 -2.13 2.00 8.47
N ALA A 37 -2.50 1.28 9.52
CA ALA A 37 -2.91 1.90 10.78
C ALA A 37 -1.78 2.74 11.39
N GLY A 38 -0.54 2.20 11.37
CA GLY A 38 0.64 2.91 11.83
C GLY A 38 0.95 4.14 10.97
N ALA A 39 0.83 4.03 9.65
CA ALA A 39 1.02 5.15 8.74
C ALA A 39 0.01 6.28 9.02
N GLY A 40 -1.28 5.94 9.18
CA GLY A 40 -2.31 6.90 9.59
C GLY A 40 -2.08 7.56 10.96
N ALA A 41 -1.44 6.87 11.89
CA ALA A 41 -1.12 7.45 13.20
C ALA A 41 -0.04 8.54 13.13
N THR A 42 0.78 8.57 12.08
CA THR A 42 1.84 9.58 11.93
C THR A 42 1.29 10.99 11.78
N TYR A 43 0.11 11.16 11.15
CA TYR A 43 -0.52 12.48 11.00
C TYR A 43 -0.88 13.14 12.33
N LEU A 44 -1.14 12.35 13.38
CA LEU A 44 -1.44 12.87 14.72
C LEU A 44 -0.24 13.62 15.34
N SER A 45 0.97 13.41 14.82
CA SER A 45 2.18 14.12 15.25
C SER A 45 2.47 15.39 14.43
N GLY A 46 1.81 15.59 13.30
CA GLY A 46 2.06 16.69 12.36
C GLY A 46 1.35 18.00 12.72
N GLY A 47 0.22 17.94 13.44
CA GLY A 47 -0.51 19.11 13.94
C GLY A 47 -1.07 20.04 12.85
N GLY A 48 -1.15 19.55 11.61
CA GLY A 48 -1.39 20.39 10.43
C GLY A 48 -2.87 20.64 10.14
N MET A 49 -3.76 19.70 10.51
CA MET A 49 -5.21 19.77 10.22
C MET A 49 -6.11 19.57 11.46
N GLY A 50 -5.53 19.46 12.65
CA GLY A 50 -6.27 19.46 13.93
C GLY A 50 -7.24 18.28 14.05
N ALA A 51 -8.51 18.55 14.38
CA ALA A 51 -9.51 17.49 14.61
C ALA A 51 -9.75 16.57 13.40
N TRP A 52 -9.44 17.03 12.19
CA TRP A 52 -9.54 16.21 10.99
C TRP A 52 -8.51 15.06 10.94
N GLU A 53 -7.34 15.23 11.56
CA GLU A 53 -6.33 14.17 11.64
C GLU A 53 -6.82 13.02 12.54
N LEU A 54 -7.59 13.33 13.59
CA LEU A 54 -8.24 12.32 14.42
C LEU A 54 -9.33 11.58 13.66
N ALA A 55 -10.16 12.29 12.90
CA ALA A 55 -11.20 11.68 12.08
C ALA A 55 -10.59 10.77 11.00
N PHE A 56 -9.55 11.23 10.32
CA PHE A 56 -8.84 10.46 9.31
C PHE A 56 -8.10 9.26 9.91
N GLY A 57 -7.44 9.43 11.05
CA GLY A 57 -6.82 8.34 11.80
C GLY A 57 -7.84 7.27 12.20
N ALA A 58 -9.02 7.65 12.69
CA ALA A 58 -10.10 6.73 13.00
C ALA A 58 -10.60 5.98 11.76
N LEU A 59 -10.72 6.67 10.61
CA LEU A 59 -11.06 6.06 9.34
C LEU A 59 -10.00 5.01 8.92
N LEU A 60 -8.71 5.34 9.00
CA LEU A 60 -7.65 4.39 8.64
C LEU A 60 -7.59 3.20 9.59
N VAL A 61 -7.82 3.39 10.89
CA VAL A 61 -7.95 2.29 11.84
C VAL A 61 -9.12 1.37 11.48
N TYR A 62 -10.27 1.94 11.12
CA TYR A 62 -11.41 1.15 10.67
C TYR A 62 -11.10 0.35 9.38
N VAL A 63 -10.50 1.01 8.39
CA VAL A 63 -10.10 0.36 7.13
C VAL A 63 -9.05 -0.72 7.38
N ALA A 64 -8.07 -0.49 8.25
CA ALA A 64 -7.09 -1.47 8.68
C ALA A 64 -7.74 -2.67 9.37
N TYR A 65 -8.72 -2.45 10.26
CA TYR A 65 -9.48 -3.53 10.89
C TYR A 65 -10.16 -4.42 9.85
N ARG A 66 -10.82 -3.83 8.84
CA ARG A 66 -11.38 -4.58 7.69
C ARG A 66 -10.29 -5.24 6.83
N GLY A 67 -9.10 -4.63 6.78
CA GLY A 67 -7.90 -5.12 6.11
C GLY A 67 -7.34 -6.42 6.69
N LEU A 68 -7.59 -6.71 7.98
CA LEU A 68 -7.18 -7.97 8.61
C LEU A 68 -7.76 -9.20 7.89
N GLU A 69 -8.90 -9.02 7.22
CA GLU A 69 -9.62 -10.07 6.49
C GLU A 69 -9.63 -9.88 4.97
N SER A 70 -9.31 -8.68 4.46
CA SER A 70 -9.44 -8.38 3.04
C SER A 70 -8.29 -7.51 2.51
N TRP A 71 -7.58 -8.03 1.52
CA TRP A 71 -6.54 -7.31 0.79
C TRP A 71 -7.06 -6.06 0.07
N THR A 72 -8.33 -6.03 -0.32
CA THR A 72 -8.95 -4.85 -0.94
C THR A 72 -9.00 -3.68 0.03
N PHE A 73 -9.35 -3.93 1.30
CA PHE A 73 -9.36 -2.87 2.32
C PHE A 73 -7.95 -2.38 2.63
N VAL A 74 -6.96 -3.26 2.60
CA VAL A 74 -5.54 -2.86 2.68
C VAL A 74 -5.17 -1.94 1.50
N GLY A 75 -5.54 -2.30 0.27
CA GLY A 75 -5.30 -1.44 -0.89
C GLY A 75 -6.01 -0.09 -0.81
N VAL A 76 -7.27 -0.07 -0.39
CA VAL A 76 -8.04 1.17 -0.16
C VAL A 76 -7.39 2.04 0.92
N GLY A 77 -6.88 1.43 1.99
CA GLY A 77 -6.18 2.16 3.05
C GLY A 77 -4.95 2.91 2.56
N TRP A 78 -4.14 2.28 1.70
CA TRP A 78 -3.00 2.94 1.06
C TRP A 78 -3.42 4.09 0.13
N LEU A 79 -4.52 3.94 -0.64
CA LEU A 79 -5.04 5.04 -1.45
C LEU A 79 -5.59 6.20 -0.62
N LEU A 80 -6.24 5.91 0.51
CA LEU A 80 -6.69 6.92 1.45
C LEU A 80 -5.49 7.68 2.03
N HIS A 81 -4.43 6.95 2.41
CA HIS A 81 -3.17 7.55 2.86
C HIS A 81 -2.57 8.46 1.79
N THR A 82 -2.48 7.99 0.53
CA THR A 82 -2.07 8.83 -0.62
C THR A 82 -2.87 10.12 -0.74
N ALA A 83 -4.21 10.02 -0.65
CA ALA A 83 -5.07 11.17 -0.79
C ALA A 83 -4.84 12.17 0.35
N TRP A 84 -4.63 11.68 1.56
CA TRP A 84 -4.34 12.53 2.72
C TRP A 84 -2.95 13.16 2.66
N ASP A 85 -1.96 12.45 2.11
CA ASP A 85 -0.64 13.00 1.81
C ASP A 85 -0.72 14.15 0.82
N VAL A 86 -1.52 14.03 -0.23
CA VAL A 86 -1.74 15.13 -1.19
C VAL A 86 -2.37 16.33 -0.50
N VAL A 87 -3.35 16.13 0.39
CA VAL A 87 -3.96 17.23 1.16
C VAL A 87 -2.93 17.93 2.04
N HIS A 88 -2.09 17.18 2.76
CA HIS A 88 -1.00 17.74 3.56
C HIS A 88 0.04 18.49 2.72
N HIS A 89 0.38 17.95 1.55
CA HIS A 89 1.30 18.61 0.61
C HIS A 89 0.75 19.96 0.13
N LEU A 90 -0.54 20.02 -0.22
CA LEU A 90 -1.20 21.25 -0.67
C LEU A 90 -1.37 22.29 0.44
N ASN A 91 -1.58 21.85 1.69
CA ASN A 91 -1.71 22.75 2.84
C ASN A 91 -0.36 23.29 3.37
N GLY A 92 0.78 22.85 2.83
CA GLY A 92 2.11 23.32 3.24
C GLY A 92 2.55 22.82 4.62
N HIS A 93 1.85 21.85 5.21
CA HIS A 93 2.18 21.20 6.48
C HIS A 93 2.63 19.76 6.23
N PRO A 94 3.94 19.49 6.16
CA PRO A 94 4.45 18.14 5.91
C PRO A 94 4.14 17.20 7.06
N ILE A 95 3.94 15.94 6.72
CA ILE A 95 3.62 14.83 7.64
C ILE A 95 4.77 14.55 8.60
N LEU A 96 6.00 14.75 8.14
CA LEU A 96 7.21 14.70 8.94
C LEU A 96 7.78 16.11 9.04
N PRO A 97 7.82 16.74 10.23
CA PRO A 97 8.37 18.08 10.45
C PRO A 97 9.83 18.24 9.99
N PHE A 98 10.52 17.13 9.77
CA PHE A 98 11.94 17.02 9.44
C PHE A 98 12.20 16.59 7.98
N ALA A 99 11.16 16.31 7.19
CA ALA A 99 11.32 15.86 5.80
C ALA A 99 10.17 16.34 4.90
N HIS A 100 10.30 17.59 4.40
CA HIS A 100 9.31 18.26 3.54
C HIS A 100 8.99 17.50 2.23
N ASP A 101 9.93 16.69 1.71
CA ASP A 101 9.74 15.88 0.49
C ASP A 101 9.09 14.50 0.77
N SER A 102 8.97 14.07 2.02
CA SER A 102 8.47 12.72 2.36
C SER A 102 7.00 12.51 1.99
N SER A 103 6.19 13.56 1.99
CA SER A 103 4.77 13.50 1.61
C SER A 103 4.58 13.19 0.12
N LEU A 104 5.41 13.77 -0.77
CA LEU A 104 5.42 13.44 -2.21
C LEU A 104 5.92 12.01 -2.47
N GLY A 105 6.92 11.57 -1.70
CA GLY A 105 7.43 10.19 -1.77
C GLY A 105 6.38 9.15 -1.40
N CYS A 106 5.67 9.33 -0.27
CA CYS A 106 4.61 8.43 0.15
C CYS A 106 3.42 8.46 -0.82
N ALA A 107 3.01 9.64 -1.31
CA ALA A 107 1.94 9.76 -2.31
C ALA A 107 2.21 8.98 -3.62
N ILE A 108 3.47 8.75 -4.00
CA ILE A 108 3.83 7.95 -5.19
C ILE A 108 4.05 6.47 -4.83
N CYS A 109 4.58 6.18 -3.64
CA CYS A 109 4.85 4.83 -3.17
C CYS A 109 3.55 4.05 -2.88
N ASP A 110 2.61 4.70 -2.23
CA ASP A 110 1.40 4.06 -1.73
C ASP A 110 0.48 3.49 -2.83
N PRO A 111 0.27 4.15 -3.98
CA PRO A 111 -0.47 3.55 -5.10
C PRO A 111 0.18 2.26 -5.63
N VAL A 112 1.51 2.18 -5.61
CA VAL A 112 2.24 0.96 -6.03
C VAL A 112 1.93 -0.19 -5.06
N ILE A 113 1.95 0.09 -3.75
CA ILE A 113 1.59 -0.89 -2.72
C ILE A 113 0.10 -1.25 -2.83
N ALA A 114 -0.77 -0.28 -3.08
CA ALA A 114 -2.21 -0.48 -3.25
C ALA A 114 -2.53 -1.41 -4.43
N LEU A 115 -1.89 -1.20 -5.59
CA LEU A 115 -2.03 -2.05 -6.77
C LEU A 115 -1.59 -3.49 -6.47
N TRP A 116 -0.49 -3.68 -5.76
CA TRP A 116 -0.05 -5.00 -5.30
C TRP A 116 -1.08 -5.63 -4.33
N CYS A 117 -1.65 -4.85 -3.41
CA CYS A 117 -2.69 -5.30 -2.49
C CYS A 117 -3.97 -5.72 -3.24
N PHE A 118 -4.44 -4.95 -4.24
CA PHE A 118 -5.56 -5.35 -5.09
C PHE A 118 -5.27 -6.62 -5.91
N GLY A 119 -4.00 -6.85 -6.22
CA GLY A 119 -3.49 -8.12 -6.74
C GLY A 119 -3.53 -9.27 -5.72
N GLY A 120 -4.08 -9.09 -4.52
CA GLY A 120 -4.17 -10.09 -3.46
C GLY A 120 -2.86 -10.25 -2.66
N GLY A 121 -1.96 -9.27 -2.71
CA GLY A 121 -0.68 -9.31 -2.00
C GLY A 121 0.23 -10.45 -2.44
N ARG A 122 0.09 -10.92 -3.68
CA ARG A 122 0.76 -12.14 -4.18
C ARG A 122 2.28 -12.02 -4.15
N SER A 123 2.95 -13.10 -3.78
CA SER A 123 4.41 -13.17 -3.89
C SER A 123 4.85 -13.36 -5.36
N PRO A 124 6.09 -12.97 -5.72
CA PRO A 124 6.62 -13.24 -7.07
C PRO A 124 6.52 -14.72 -7.46
N ARG A 125 6.78 -15.63 -6.52
CA ARG A 125 6.69 -17.09 -6.75
C ARG A 125 5.27 -17.54 -7.10
N GLU A 126 4.25 -16.96 -6.46
CA GLU A 126 2.84 -17.23 -6.77
C GLU A 126 2.47 -16.70 -8.17
N LEU A 127 2.99 -15.53 -8.54
CA LEU A 127 2.78 -14.95 -9.86
C LEU A 127 3.41 -15.84 -10.96
N PHE A 128 4.67 -16.26 -10.78
CA PHE A 128 5.36 -17.16 -11.71
C PHE A 128 4.71 -18.55 -11.83
N ARG A 129 4.13 -19.11 -10.75
CA ARG A 129 3.40 -20.39 -10.83
C ARG A 129 2.12 -20.29 -11.67
N ARG A 130 1.44 -19.14 -11.67
CA ARG A 130 0.23 -18.93 -12.47
C ARG A 130 0.54 -18.87 -13.96
N THR A 131 1.64 -18.23 -14.34
CA THR A 131 2.09 -18.14 -15.74
C THR A 131 2.43 -19.51 -16.34
N LYS A 132 2.84 -20.48 -15.51
CA LYS A 132 3.08 -21.86 -15.94
C LYS A 132 1.80 -22.72 -16.05
N ARG A 133 0.65 -22.22 -15.60
CA ARG A 133 -0.63 -22.97 -15.59
C ARG A 133 -1.65 -22.53 -16.66
N PRO A 134 -1.27 -22.35 -17.94
CA PRO A 134 -2.26 -22.35 -19.02
C PRO A 134 -1.92 -23.31 -20.19
N ALA A 135 -1.74 -24.62 -19.96
CA ALA A 135 -1.58 -25.59 -21.06
C ALA A 135 -2.10 -27.02 -20.79
N GLY A 136 -2.78 -27.31 -19.68
CA GLY A 136 -3.24 -28.67 -19.37
C GLY A 136 -4.70 -28.99 -19.75
N ILE A 137 -5.58 -27.98 -19.84
CA ILE A 137 -7.04 -28.21 -19.98
C ILE A 137 -7.47 -28.26 -21.47
N ARG A 138 -6.64 -27.78 -22.39
CA ARG A 138 -6.99 -27.72 -23.82
C ARG A 138 -6.75 -29.03 -24.57
N GLU A 139 -5.99 -29.97 -24.01
CA GLU A 139 -5.75 -31.29 -24.62
C GLU A 139 -6.86 -32.31 -24.33
N GLU A 140 -7.62 -32.14 -23.23
CA GLU A 140 -8.67 -33.10 -22.84
C GLU A 140 -9.97 -32.89 -23.66
N MET A 141 -10.30 -31.63 -23.99
CA MET A 141 -11.40 -31.30 -24.92
C MET A 141 -11.08 -31.54 -26.40
N ALA A 142 -9.81 -31.73 -26.78
CA ALA A 142 -9.43 -32.05 -28.16
C ALA A 142 -9.38 -33.56 -28.44
N ARG A 143 -9.62 -34.38 -27.41
CA ARG A 143 -9.65 -35.86 -27.48
C ARG A 143 -11.03 -36.48 -27.18
N SER A 144 -12.07 -35.65 -27.00
CA SER A 144 -13.47 -36.07 -26.84
C SER A 144 -14.30 -35.61 -28.03
#